data_AF-A0A7I7YZ03-F1
#
_entry.id   AF-A0A7I7YZ03-F1
#
_cell.length_a   1.000
_cell.length_b   1.000
_cell.length_c   1.000
_cell.angle_alpha   90.00
_cell.angle_beta   90.00
_cell.angle_gamma   90.00
#
_symmetry.space_group_name_H-M   'P 1'
#
loop_
_entity.id
_entity.type
_entity.pdbx_description
1 polymer ?
#
loop_
_entity_poly.entity_id
_entity_poly.type
_entity_poly.pdbx_seq_one_letter_code
_entity_poly.pdbx_strand_id
1 'polypeptide(L)'
;MANLNQAPGHHQKWLRNAERQGVAEDVVDEIARRHHVTLESFRVLDGMEEIKDPDGKSFFLLPPGAGGDDARAAALLTYVLNAGTGYGKSGPTDFPPTPYGPAEVARIIKRQHANRWSYSRDVRFVHRNGARLVTTPNGMLMGTGGNVIQRQFSRRGGTTWGDIFMVNTGRVSDPAERLRRLVSSGHAWHNLGLDRVLHHEERHCRQWAARGYAGMIGAYAWELLRELVFRKINRLEADAGLSDGGYRA
;
A
#
# COMPACT_ATOMS: atom_id res chain seq x y z
N MET A 1 -4.44 -8.14 -28.65
CA MET A 1 -5.91 -8.19 -28.51
C MET A 1 -6.24 -7.90 -27.05
N ALA A 2 -6.87 -6.77 -26.76
CA ALA A 2 -7.25 -6.39 -25.39
C ALA A 2 -8.43 -7.26 -24.93
N ASN A 3 -8.31 -7.85 -23.75
CA ASN A 3 -9.23 -8.85 -23.23
C ASN A 3 -10.44 -8.14 -22.58
N LEU A 4 -11.52 -7.93 -23.33
CA LEU A 4 -12.72 -7.17 -22.93
C LEU A 4 -13.59 -7.84 -21.83
N ASN A 5 -13.11 -8.91 -21.17
CA ASN A 5 -13.86 -9.73 -20.22
C ASN A 5 -13.40 -9.63 -18.73
N GLN A 6 -12.57 -8.66 -18.35
CA GLN A 6 -11.92 -8.68 -17.03
C GLN A 6 -12.74 -8.07 -15.87
N ALA A 7 -13.50 -7.00 -16.08
CA ALA A 7 -14.32 -6.39 -15.02
C ALA A 7 -15.36 -7.33 -14.36
N PRO A 8 -16.11 -8.18 -15.12
CA PRO A 8 -16.95 -9.22 -14.52
C PRO A 8 -16.15 -10.19 -13.62
N GLY A 9 -14.90 -10.48 -14.00
CA GLY A 9 -14.03 -11.37 -13.25
C GLY A 9 -13.58 -10.79 -11.90
N HIS A 10 -13.26 -9.50 -11.84
CA HIS A 10 -12.78 -8.86 -10.60
C HIS A 10 -13.88 -8.68 -9.55
N HIS A 11 -15.09 -8.30 -9.94
CA HIS A 11 -16.22 -8.24 -9.00
C HIS A 11 -16.56 -9.62 -8.43
N GLN A 12 -16.67 -10.65 -9.28
CA GLN A 12 -16.91 -12.02 -8.79
C GLN A 12 -15.77 -12.52 -7.88
N LYS A 13 -14.54 -12.11 -8.18
CA LYS A 13 -13.39 -12.43 -7.34
C LYS A 13 -13.45 -11.75 -5.98
N TRP A 14 -13.96 -10.52 -5.90
CA TRP A 14 -14.23 -9.85 -4.64
C TRP A 14 -15.20 -10.67 -3.78
N LEU A 15 -16.33 -11.10 -4.34
CA LEU A 15 -17.31 -11.94 -3.63
C LEU A 15 -16.69 -13.25 -3.12
N ARG A 16 -15.93 -13.96 -3.98
CA ARG A 16 -15.22 -15.19 -3.58
C ARG A 16 -14.16 -14.96 -2.51
N ASN A 17 -13.48 -13.81 -2.54
CA ASN A 17 -12.50 -13.45 -1.52
C ASN A 17 -13.20 -13.15 -0.19
N ALA A 18 -14.32 -12.42 -0.21
CA ALA A 18 -15.13 -12.13 0.97
C ALA A 18 -15.63 -13.43 1.63
N GLU A 19 -16.20 -14.34 0.84
CA GLU A 19 -16.61 -15.67 1.30
C GLU A 19 -15.44 -16.46 1.91
N ARG A 20 -14.28 -16.52 1.23
CA ARG A 20 -13.08 -17.21 1.74
C ARG A 20 -12.57 -16.60 3.05
N GLN A 21 -12.74 -15.29 3.26
CA GLN A 21 -12.35 -14.62 4.50
C GLN A 21 -13.45 -14.66 5.59
N GLY A 22 -14.59 -15.31 5.33
CA GLY A 22 -15.71 -15.38 6.29
C GLY A 22 -16.39 -14.03 6.51
N VAL A 23 -16.34 -13.13 5.52
CA VAL A 23 -17.03 -11.85 5.58
C VAL A 23 -18.51 -12.08 5.31
N ALA A 24 -19.36 -11.59 6.21
CA ALA A 24 -20.81 -11.70 6.08
C ALA A 24 -21.35 -10.91 4.86
N GLU A 25 -22.39 -11.43 4.23
CA GLU A 25 -22.97 -10.86 3.00
C GLU A 25 -23.47 -9.43 3.21
N ASP A 26 -24.07 -9.14 4.37
CA ASP A 26 -24.54 -7.80 4.76
C ASP A 26 -23.40 -6.76 4.81
N VAL A 27 -22.19 -7.19 5.19
CA VAL A 27 -20.98 -6.33 5.16
C VAL A 27 -20.56 -6.02 3.73
N VAL A 28 -20.64 -7.00 2.82
CA VAL A 28 -20.32 -6.82 1.39
C VAL A 28 -21.34 -5.85 0.74
N ASP A 29 -22.63 -6.08 0.99
CA ASP A 29 -23.71 -5.23 0.51
C ASP A 29 -23.59 -3.79 1.03
N GLU A 30 -23.23 -3.63 2.30
CA GLU A 30 -23.02 -2.32 2.88
C GLU A 30 -21.85 -1.58 2.24
N ILE A 31 -20.74 -2.27 1.94
CA ILE A 31 -19.62 -1.67 1.22
C ILE A 31 -20.04 -1.25 -0.19
N ALA A 32 -20.74 -2.11 -0.92
CA ALA A 32 -21.24 -1.84 -2.27
C ALA A 32 -22.14 -0.60 -2.29
N ARG A 33 -23.13 -0.56 -1.39
CA ARG A 33 -24.12 0.51 -1.30
C ARG A 33 -23.52 1.83 -0.83
N ARG A 34 -22.74 1.82 0.26
CA ARG A 34 -22.24 3.03 0.91
C ARG A 34 -21.14 3.73 0.11
N HIS A 35 -20.30 2.95 -0.56
CA HIS A 35 -19.13 3.47 -1.28
C HIS A 35 -19.28 3.38 -2.80
N HIS A 36 -20.48 3.04 -3.27
CA HIS A 36 -20.81 2.89 -4.69
C HIS A 36 -19.83 1.95 -5.43
N VAL A 37 -19.42 0.87 -4.75
CA VAL A 37 -18.61 -0.18 -5.39
C VAL A 37 -19.57 -1.04 -6.21
N THR A 38 -19.39 -0.98 -7.54
CA THR A 38 -20.17 -1.70 -8.52
C THR A 38 -19.28 -2.62 -9.34
N LEU A 39 -19.88 -3.45 -10.20
CA LEU A 39 -19.16 -4.20 -11.24
C LEU A 39 -18.19 -3.30 -12.03
N GLU A 40 -18.68 -2.13 -12.42
CA GLU A 40 -17.97 -1.17 -13.26
C GLU A 40 -16.79 -0.52 -12.54
N SER A 41 -16.87 -0.38 -11.22
CA SER A 41 -15.79 0.20 -10.41
C SER A 41 -14.48 -0.56 -10.63
N PHE A 42 -14.54 -1.90 -10.76
CA PHE A 42 -13.36 -2.74 -10.91
C PHE A 42 -12.66 -2.62 -12.28
N ARG A 43 -13.25 -1.95 -13.27
CA ARG A 43 -12.63 -1.72 -14.59
C ARG A 43 -11.28 -1.01 -14.50
N VAL A 44 -11.04 -0.23 -13.46
CA VAL A 44 -9.73 0.43 -13.28
C VAL A 44 -8.58 -0.58 -13.09
N LEU A 45 -8.88 -1.81 -12.68
CA LEU A 45 -7.89 -2.88 -12.56
C LEU A 45 -7.64 -3.60 -13.90
N ASP A 46 -8.51 -3.41 -14.89
CA ASP A 46 -8.38 -4.04 -16.19
C ASP A 46 -7.09 -3.56 -16.89
N GLY A 47 -6.35 -4.50 -17.46
CA GLY A 47 -5.06 -4.20 -18.09
C GLY A 47 -3.90 -3.92 -17.13
N MET A 48 -4.14 -3.97 -15.81
CA MET A 48 -3.06 -4.06 -14.82
C MET A 48 -2.63 -5.51 -14.66
N GLU A 49 -1.33 -5.76 -14.52
CA GLU A 49 -0.84 -7.11 -14.24
C GLU A 49 -1.14 -7.46 -12.78
N GLU A 50 -1.93 -8.51 -12.57
CA GLU A 50 -2.16 -9.05 -11.23
C GLU A 50 -0.98 -9.92 -10.80
N ILE A 51 -0.41 -9.59 -9.63
CA ILE A 51 0.63 -10.36 -8.95
C ILE A 51 0.02 -10.92 -7.66
N LYS A 52 0.20 -12.22 -7.42
CA LYS A 52 -0.26 -12.89 -6.21
C LYS A 52 0.87 -13.11 -5.22
N ASP A 53 0.57 -12.94 -3.95
CA ASP A 53 1.42 -13.39 -2.86
C ASP A 53 1.11 -14.86 -2.47
N PRO A 54 1.89 -15.47 -1.55
CA PRO A 54 1.68 -16.86 -1.14
C PRO A 54 0.30 -17.15 -0.52
N ASP A 55 -0.36 -16.14 0.07
CA ASP A 55 -1.70 -16.26 0.64
C ASP A 55 -2.81 -16.08 -0.42
N GLY A 56 -2.44 -15.82 -1.66
CA GLY A 56 -3.35 -15.56 -2.78
C GLY A 56 -3.91 -14.13 -2.82
N LYS A 57 -3.38 -13.21 -2.00
CA LYS A 57 -3.73 -11.79 -2.06
C LYS A 57 -3.22 -11.18 -3.36
N SER A 58 -4.01 -10.28 -3.92
CA SER A 58 -3.79 -9.67 -5.22
C SER A 58 -3.16 -8.30 -5.05
N PHE A 59 -2.12 -8.05 -5.83
CA PHE A 59 -1.47 -6.77 -6.05
C PHE A 59 -1.59 -6.45 -7.54
N PHE A 60 -1.71 -5.19 -7.92
CA PHE A 60 -1.83 -4.82 -9.33
C PHE A 60 -0.70 -3.87 -9.73
N LEU A 61 0.13 -4.30 -10.67
CA LEU A 61 1.20 -3.48 -11.23
C LEU A 61 0.59 -2.40 -12.14
N LEU A 62 0.85 -1.14 -11.79
CA LEU A 62 0.38 0.00 -12.57
C LEU A 62 1.09 0.03 -13.93
N PRO A 63 0.34 0.18 -15.04
CA PRO A 63 0.94 0.33 -16.35
C PRO A 63 1.77 1.62 -16.42
N PRO A 64 2.83 1.66 -17.24
CA PRO A 64 3.56 2.90 -17.48
C PRO A 64 2.61 4.01 -17.94
N GLY A 65 2.68 5.17 -17.27
CA GLY A 65 1.86 6.32 -17.62
C GLY A 65 0.47 6.35 -16.96
N ALA A 66 0.15 5.41 -16.07
CA ALA A 66 -1.07 5.45 -15.26
C ALA A 66 -1.30 6.84 -14.63
N GLY A 67 -2.55 7.30 -14.68
CA GLY A 67 -2.98 8.54 -14.06
C GLY A 67 -2.99 8.45 -12.53
N GLY A 68 -2.86 9.59 -11.86
CA GLY A 68 -2.93 9.63 -10.39
C GLY A 68 -4.30 9.19 -9.85
N ASP A 69 -5.38 9.59 -10.50
CA ASP A 69 -6.74 9.19 -10.09
C ASP A 69 -6.99 7.70 -10.31
N ASP A 70 -6.53 7.14 -11.44
CA ASP A 70 -6.59 5.69 -11.70
C ASP A 70 -5.78 4.91 -10.66
N ALA A 71 -4.57 5.37 -10.34
CA ALA A 71 -3.74 4.76 -9.30
C ALA A 71 -4.40 4.80 -7.91
N ARG A 72 -5.10 5.88 -7.57
CA ARG A 72 -5.86 6.00 -6.31
C ARG A 72 -7.03 5.03 -6.28
N ALA A 73 -7.84 5.02 -7.34
CA ALA A 73 -8.99 4.13 -7.46
C ALA A 73 -8.57 2.66 -7.46
N ALA A 74 -7.51 2.31 -8.20
CA ALA A 74 -6.95 0.96 -8.22
C ALA A 74 -6.42 0.55 -6.85
N ALA A 75 -5.74 1.45 -6.11
CA ALA A 75 -5.29 1.16 -4.75
C ALA A 75 -6.46 0.85 -3.82
N LEU A 76 -7.52 1.67 -3.84
CA LEU A 76 -8.74 1.41 -3.05
C LEU A 76 -9.39 0.08 -3.42
N LEU A 77 -9.60 -0.17 -4.70
CA LEU A 77 -10.27 -1.38 -5.18
C LEU A 77 -9.42 -2.63 -5.00
N THR A 78 -8.10 -2.50 -4.88
CA THR A 78 -7.22 -3.60 -4.46
C THR A 78 -7.49 -4.02 -3.01
N TYR A 79 -7.69 -3.07 -2.09
CA TYR A 79 -8.12 -3.39 -0.72
C TYR A 79 -9.49 -4.09 -0.73
N VAL A 80 -10.47 -3.51 -1.43
CA VAL A 80 -11.84 -4.05 -1.50
C VAL A 80 -11.82 -5.46 -2.08
N LEU A 81 -11.17 -5.65 -3.23
CA LEU A 81 -11.07 -6.94 -3.91
C LEU A 81 -10.51 -8.03 -3.01
N ASN A 82 -9.51 -7.73 -2.19
CA ASN A 82 -8.86 -8.73 -1.33
C ASN A 82 -9.71 -9.14 -0.11
N ALA A 83 -10.72 -8.36 0.27
CA ALA A 83 -11.54 -8.58 1.45
C ALA A 83 -10.74 -8.70 2.77
N GLY A 84 -9.61 -8.00 2.86
CA GLY A 84 -8.71 -8.01 4.02
C GLY A 84 -7.23 -7.85 3.63
N THR A 85 -6.39 -7.52 4.59
CA THR A 85 -4.94 -7.30 4.39
C THR A 85 -4.11 -8.57 4.64
N GLY A 86 -4.66 -9.53 5.38
CA GLY A 86 -3.93 -10.70 5.88
C GLY A 86 -2.93 -10.38 6.98
N TYR A 87 -2.89 -9.15 7.50
CA TYR A 87 -2.03 -8.76 8.60
C TYR A 87 -2.32 -9.61 9.85
N GLY A 88 -1.26 -10.14 10.46
CA GLY A 88 -1.33 -11.03 11.62
C GLY A 88 -1.38 -12.52 11.27
N LYS A 89 -1.41 -12.89 9.97
CA LYS A 89 -1.28 -14.29 9.55
C LYS A 89 0.16 -14.81 9.59
N SER A 90 1.14 -13.93 9.44
CA SER A 90 2.56 -14.30 9.37
C SER A 90 3.27 -14.40 10.74
N GLY A 91 2.56 -14.23 11.86
CA GLY A 91 3.13 -14.27 13.21
C GLY A 91 2.70 -13.09 14.11
N PRO A 92 3.41 -12.89 15.24
CA PRO A 92 3.14 -11.80 16.18
C PRO A 92 3.21 -10.42 15.53
N THR A 93 2.33 -9.52 15.95
CA THR A 93 2.13 -8.18 15.38
C THR A 93 2.09 -7.13 16.49
N ASP A 94 2.47 -5.88 16.16
CA ASP A 94 2.47 -4.78 17.13
C ASP A 94 1.04 -4.22 17.38
N PHE A 95 0.10 -4.49 16.46
CA PHE A 95 -1.28 -4.01 16.53
C PHE A 95 -2.29 -5.11 16.20
N PRO A 96 -3.55 -4.98 16.68
CA PRO A 96 -4.61 -5.87 16.23
C PRO A 96 -4.95 -5.62 14.75
N PRO A 97 -5.32 -6.67 13.99
CA PRO A 97 -5.86 -6.51 12.65
C PRO A 97 -7.10 -5.60 12.64
N THR A 98 -7.16 -4.71 11.65
CA THR A 98 -8.37 -3.89 11.44
C THR A 98 -9.42 -4.71 10.69
N PRO A 99 -10.66 -4.84 11.18
CA PRO A 99 -11.70 -5.62 10.52
C PRO A 99 -11.98 -5.11 9.09
N TYR A 100 -12.22 -6.04 8.18
CA TYR A 100 -12.71 -5.71 6.85
C TYR A 100 -14.17 -5.24 6.96
N GLY A 101 -14.49 -4.07 6.40
CA GLY A 101 -15.83 -3.52 6.50
C GLY A 101 -15.98 -2.10 5.96
N PRO A 102 -17.22 -1.57 5.93
CA PRO A 102 -17.52 -0.24 5.40
C PRO A 102 -16.79 0.89 6.12
N ALA A 103 -16.54 0.74 7.43
CA ALA A 103 -15.79 1.71 8.22
C ALA A 103 -14.32 1.79 7.78
N GLU A 104 -13.70 0.65 7.49
CA GLU A 104 -12.30 0.61 7.05
C GLU A 104 -12.14 1.14 5.61
N VAL A 105 -13.07 0.80 4.72
CA VAL A 105 -13.14 1.42 3.38
C VAL A 105 -13.25 2.95 3.48
N ALA A 106 -14.13 3.46 4.35
CA ALA A 106 -14.28 4.90 4.57
C ALA A 106 -13.00 5.55 5.09
N ARG A 107 -12.28 4.87 6.00
CA ARG A 107 -11.00 5.34 6.54
C ARG A 107 -9.93 5.42 5.46
N ILE A 108 -9.83 4.42 4.59
CA ILE A 108 -8.90 4.41 3.46
C ILE A 108 -9.23 5.54 2.49
N ILE A 109 -10.49 5.73 2.11
CA ILE A 109 -10.93 6.85 1.25
C ILE A 109 -10.51 8.19 1.86
N LYS A 110 -10.76 8.40 3.16
CA LYS A 110 -10.37 9.63 3.86
C LYS A 110 -8.86 9.84 3.84
N ARG A 111 -8.06 8.79 4.09
CA ARG A 111 -6.59 8.82 4.04
C ARG A 111 -6.10 9.19 2.64
N GLN A 112 -6.61 8.50 1.61
CA GLN A 112 -6.26 8.77 0.21
C GLN A 112 -6.61 10.19 -0.21
N HIS A 113 -7.73 10.74 0.26
CA HIS A 113 -8.10 12.13 -0.01
C HIS A 113 -7.14 13.14 0.67
N ALA A 114 -6.78 12.90 1.94
CA ALA A 114 -5.80 13.73 2.63
C ALA A 114 -4.41 13.67 1.96
N ASN A 115 -4.05 12.50 1.43
CA ASN A 115 -2.81 12.25 0.70
C ASN A 115 -2.95 12.41 -0.83
N ARG A 116 -4.01 13.05 -1.35
CA ARG A 116 -4.28 13.15 -2.81
C ARG A 116 -3.12 13.75 -3.62
N TRP A 117 -2.27 14.53 -2.96
CA TRP A 117 -1.09 15.14 -3.55
C TRP A 117 -0.05 14.09 -3.97
N SER A 118 0.08 12.95 -3.27
CA SER A 118 1.03 11.88 -3.65
C SER A 118 0.57 11.18 -4.93
N TYR A 119 -0.73 11.04 -5.13
CA TYR A 119 -1.30 10.48 -6.36
C TYR A 119 -1.15 11.44 -7.55
N SER A 120 -1.59 12.69 -7.39
CA SER A 120 -1.64 13.67 -8.48
C SER A 120 -0.27 14.17 -8.94
N ARG A 121 0.73 14.22 -8.05
CA ARG A 121 2.09 14.71 -8.36
C ARG A 121 3.08 13.57 -8.57
N ASP A 122 3.09 12.58 -7.67
CA ASP A 122 4.25 11.70 -7.54
C ASP A 122 4.14 10.42 -8.37
N VAL A 123 2.94 9.90 -8.65
CA VAL A 123 2.77 8.69 -9.50
C VAL A 123 3.43 8.88 -10.87
N ARG A 124 3.12 9.99 -11.55
CA ARG A 124 3.71 10.30 -12.87
C ARG A 124 5.21 10.56 -12.76
N PHE A 125 5.66 11.22 -11.68
CA PHE A 125 7.07 11.48 -11.44
C PHE A 125 7.86 10.18 -11.23
N VAL A 126 7.35 9.24 -10.43
CA VAL A 126 7.93 7.93 -10.15
C VAL A 126 8.10 7.14 -11.46
N HIS A 127 7.04 7.04 -12.28
CA HIS A 127 7.12 6.33 -13.56
C HIS A 127 8.12 6.95 -14.53
N ARG A 128 8.21 8.28 -14.61
CA ARG A 128 9.18 8.99 -15.46
C ARG A 128 10.63 8.78 -15.04
N ASN A 129 10.88 8.53 -13.75
CA ASN A 129 12.21 8.26 -13.22
C ASN A 129 12.56 6.75 -13.24
N GLY A 130 11.86 5.95 -14.04
CA GLY A 130 12.14 4.54 -14.23
C GLY A 130 11.65 3.62 -13.11
N ALA A 131 11.00 4.15 -12.07
CA ALA A 131 10.39 3.33 -11.04
C ALA A 131 9.06 2.70 -11.52
N ARG A 132 8.61 1.70 -10.76
CA ARG A 132 7.33 1.01 -10.97
C ARG A 132 6.59 0.91 -9.66
N LEU A 133 5.26 0.81 -9.75
CA LEU A 133 4.33 0.86 -8.63
C LEU A 133 3.34 -0.29 -8.73
N VAL A 134 3.07 -0.95 -7.60
CA VAL A 134 1.95 -1.87 -7.43
C VAL A 134 0.97 -1.30 -6.42
N THR A 135 -0.31 -1.58 -6.60
CA THR A 135 -1.32 -1.41 -5.56
C THR A 135 -1.18 -2.51 -4.51
N THR A 136 -1.51 -2.21 -3.26
CA THR A 136 -1.40 -3.17 -2.15
C THR A 136 -2.75 -3.46 -1.52
N PRO A 137 -2.90 -4.60 -0.81
CA PRO A 137 -4.09 -4.91 -0.02
C PRO A 137 -4.41 -3.88 1.09
N ASN A 138 -3.54 -2.90 1.37
CA ASN A 138 -3.71 -1.87 2.40
C ASN A 138 -4.29 -0.54 1.85
N GLY A 139 -4.67 -0.53 0.56
CA GLY A 139 -5.24 0.63 -0.10
C GLY A 139 -4.21 1.69 -0.48
N MET A 140 -2.92 1.33 -0.53
CA MET A 140 -1.79 2.23 -0.81
C MET A 140 -0.97 1.70 -2.00
N LEU A 141 0.07 2.45 -2.39
CA LEU A 141 1.00 2.05 -3.44
C LEU A 141 2.34 1.61 -2.83
N MET A 142 2.96 0.61 -3.44
CA MET A 142 4.32 0.17 -3.14
C MET A 142 5.17 0.22 -4.40
N GLY A 143 6.38 0.75 -4.31
CA GLY A 143 7.25 0.97 -5.45
C GLY A 143 8.69 0.51 -5.27
N THR A 144 9.37 0.26 -6.39
CA THR A 144 10.82 0.06 -6.43
C THR A 144 11.42 0.84 -7.60
N GLY A 145 12.74 1.05 -7.58
CA GLY A 145 13.47 1.83 -8.58
C GLY A 145 13.50 3.34 -8.28
N GLY A 146 13.87 4.15 -9.27
CA GLY A 146 13.91 5.61 -9.15
C GLY A 146 15.29 6.22 -8.82
N ASN A 147 15.33 7.55 -8.89
CA ASN A 147 16.55 8.37 -8.73
C ASN A 147 16.94 8.62 -7.26
N VAL A 148 18.22 8.93 -7.06
CA VAL A 148 18.96 8.93 -5.77
C VAL A 148 18.36 9.81 -4.67
N ILE A 149 17.58 10.84 -5.00
CA ILE A 149 16.91 11.70 -3.99
C ILE A 149 15.85 10.92 -3.18
N GLN A 150 15.23 9.89 -3.77
CA GLN A 150 14.36 8.95 -3.05
C GLN A 150 15.14 7.95 -2.18
N ARG A 151 16.48 7.86 -2.32
CA ARG A 151 17.35 6.94 -1.57
C ARG A 151 17.92 7.54 -0.28
N GLN A 152 17.90 8.86 -0.12
CA GLN A 152 18.58 9.53 1.00
C GLN A 152 17.80 9.52 2.32
N PHE A 153 16.48 9.29 2.30
CA PHE A 153 15.68 9.10 3.52
C PHE A 153 15.52 7.63 3.93
N SER A 154 16.04 6.69 3.13
CA SER A 154 15.94 5.25 3.37
C SER A 154 17.02 4.75 4.35
N ARG A 155 16.89 5.05 5.64
CA ARG A 155 17.53 4.19 6.65
C ARG A 155 16.60 2.99 6.92
N ARG A 156 17.12 1.78 6.68
CA ARG A 156 16.66 0.44 7.12
C ARG A 156 15.61 -0.37 6.33
N GLY A 157 14.70 0.18 5.52
CA GLY A 157 13.76 -0.68 4.75
C GLY A 157 13.05 -0.05 3.54
N GLY A 158 12.77 1.24 3.60
CA GLY A 158 12.11 2.00 2.55
C GLY A 158 11.71 3.37 3.07
N THR A 159 10.82 4.06 2.35
CA THR A 159 10.28 5.34 2.80
C THR A 159 8.84 5.49 2.32
N THR A 160 7.94 5.80 3.25
CA THR A 160 6.56 6.16 2.94
C THR A 160 6.40 7.66 2.76
N TRP A 161 5.78 8.04 1.66
CA TRP A 161 5.55 9.42 1.22
C TRP A 161 4.09 9.59 0.77
N GLY A 162 3.26 10.16 1.64
CA GLY A 162 1.82 10.15 1.45
C GLY A 162 1.29 8.71 1.48
N ASP A 163 0.68 8.25 0.38
CA ASP A 163 0.22 6.86 0.21
C ASP A 163 1.17 6.01 -0.68
N ILE A 164 2.43 6.43 -0.87
CA ILE A 164 3.43 5.69 -1.66
C ILE A 164 4.55 5.20 -0.75
N PHE A 165 4.71 3.89 -0.63
CA PHE A 165 5.86 3.26 0.00
C PHE A 165 6.92 2.88 -1.03
N MET A 166 8.09 3.52 -0.98
CA MET A 166 9.22 3.18 -1.83
C MET A 166 10.16 2.22 -1.10
N VAL A 167 10.22 0.96 -1.56
CA VAL A 167 11.09 -0.07 -0.97
C VAL A 167 12.56 0.22 -1.32
N ASN A 168 13.42 0.23 -0.30
CA ASN A 168 14.85 0.38 -0.54
C ASN A 168 15.46 -0.92 -1.06
N THR A 169 15.70 -1.00 -2.36
CA THR A 169 16.22 -2.20 -3.05
C THR A 169 17.54 -1.93 -3.78
N GLY A 170 18.18 -0.79 -3.52
CA GLY A 170 19.40 -0.40 -4.23
C GLY A 170 19.16 -0.06 -5.70
N ARG A 171 20.18 -0.19 -6.56
CA ARG A 171 20.03 0.03 -8.01
C ARG A 171 19.37 -1.22 -8.61
N VAL A 172 18.19 -1.06 -9.17
CA VAL A 172 17.41 -2.12 -9.80
C VAL A 172 17.35 -1.87 -11.30
N SER A 173 17.73 -2.86 -12.11
CA SER A 173 17.63 -2.81 -13.57
C SER A 173 16.20 -3.01 -14.07
N ASP A 174 15.43 -3.87 -13.41
CA ASP A 174 14.01 -4.10 -13.67
C ASP A 174 13.16 -3.97 -12.38
N PRO A 175 12.61 -2.76 -12.13
CA PRO A 175 11.76 -2.51 -10.98
C PRO A 175 10.44 -3.29 -10.96
N ALA A 176 9.84 -3.58 -12.12
CA ALA A 176 8.61 -4.38 -12.16
C ALA A 176 8.89 -5.81 -11.70
N GLU A 177 9.97 -6.40 -12.20
CA GLU A 177 10.37 -7.75 -11.82
C GLU A 177 10.79 -7.83 -10.35
N ARG A 178 11.39 -6.77 -9.80
CA ARG A 178 11.66 -6.70 -8.35
C ARG A 178 10.38 -6.69 -7.53
N LEU A 179 9.34 -5.98 -7.96
CA LEU A 179 8.04 -5.97 -7.30
C LEU A 179 7.38 -7.34 -7.37
N ARG A 180 7.43 -8.03 -8.52
CA ARG A 180 6.94 -9.41 -8.64
C ARG A 180 7.58 -10.34 -7.62
N ARG A 181 8.90 -10.33 -7.53
CA ARG A 181 9.62 -11.17 -6.56
C ARG A 181 9.28 -10.86 -5.11
N LEU A 182 9.15 -9.58 -4.75
CA LEU A 182 8.77 -9.17 -3.39
C LEU A 182 7.35 -9.63 -3.03
N VAL A 183 6.40 -9.44 -3.93
CA VAL A 183 5.01 -9.84 -3.71
C VAL A 183 4.92 -11.36 -3.65
N SER A 184 5.46 -12.07 -4.65
CA SER A 184 5.34 -13.52 -4.74
C SER A 184 6.13 -14.27 -3.65
N SER A 185 7.17 -13.66 -3.07
CA SER A 185 7.81 -14.24 -1.89
C SER A 185 6.98 -14.06 -0.62
N GLY A 186 6.12 -13.03 -0.55
CA GLY A 186 5.42 -12.64 0.67
C GLY A 186 6.34 -12.06 1.75
N HIS A 187 7.59 -11.76 1.43
CA HIS A 187 8.61 -11.33 2.39
C HIS A 187 9.37 -10.09 1.92
N ALA A 188 9.59 -9.17 2.86
CA ALA A 188 10.45 -8.00 2.71
C ALA A 188 11.88 -8.31 3.20
N TRP A 189 12.62 -7.31 3.69
CA TRP A 189 13.98 -7.50 4.22
C TRP A 189 14.00 -8.42 5.44
N HIS A 190 15.12 -9.11 5.66
CA HIS A 190 15.33 -10.01 6.79
C HIS A 190 14.23 -11.09 6.99
N ASN A 191 13.59 -11.54 5.91
CA ASN A 191 12.45 -12.47 5.94
C ASN A 191 11.27 -11.97 6.79
N LEU A 192 11.09 -10.65 6.88
CA LEU A 192 9.93 -10.06 7.53
C LEU A 192 8.71 -10.21 6.62
N GLY A 193 7.58 -10.65 7.18
CA GLY A 193 6.32 -10.80 6.43
C GLY A 193 5.92 -9.49 5.76
N LEU A 194 5.61 -9.56 4.46
CA LEU A 194 5.24 -8.38 3.68
C LEU A 194 3.95 -7.74 4.21
N ASP A 195 3.02 -8.52 4.75
CA ASP A 195 1.80 -8.00 5.40
C ASP A 195 2.13 -7.12 6.63
N ARG A 196 3.14 -7.49 7.41
CA ARG A 196 3.59 -6.72 8.58
C ARG A 196 4.22 -5.39 8.15
N VAL A 197 5.12 -5.44 7.16
CA VAL A 197 5.72 -4.23 6.60
C VAL A 197 4.65 -3.32 6.00
N LEU A 198 3.74 -3.85 5.19
CA LEU A 198 2.68 -3.04 4.60
C LEU A 198 1.72 -2.45 5.64
N HIS A 199 1.50 -3.13 6.78
CA HIS A 199 0.76 -2.54 7.89
C HIS A 199 1.53 -1.38 8.53
N HIS A 200 2.81 -1.58 8.83
CA HIS A 200 3.69 -0.54 9.37
C HIS A 200 3.71 0.71 8.46
N GLU A 201 3.90 0.51 7.16
CA GLU A 201 3.94 1.60 6.18
C GLU A 201 2.56 2.25 5.99
N GLU A 202 1.47 1.50 6.12
CA GLU A 202 0.12 2.07 6.11
C GLU A 202 -0.12 3.00 7.32
N ARG A 203 0.48 2.72 8.47
CA ARG A 203 0.45 3.64 9.62
C ARG A 203 1.23 4.92 9.35
N HIS A 204 2.35 4.85 8.65
CA HIS A 204 3.02 6.06 8.15
C HIS A 204 2.14 6.83 7.16
N CYS A 205 1.38 6.16 6.29
CA CYS A 205 0.39 6.82 5.43
C CYS A 205 -0.66 7.58 6.26
N ARG A 206 -1.13 7.01 7.38
CA ARG A 206 -2.05 7.69 8.33
C ARG A 206 -1.40 8.91 8.97
N GLN A 207 -0.13 8.82 9.35
CA GLN A 207 0.64 9.93 9.92
C GLN A 207 0.75 11.09 8.92
N TRP A 208 1.04 10.80 7.64
CA TRP A 208 1.00 11.80 6.57
C TRP A 208 -0.38 12.44 6.42
N ALA A 209 -1.44 11.63 6.42
CA ALA A 209 -2.81 12.13 6.29
C ALA A 209 -3.22 13.04 7.46
N ALA A 210 -2.76 12.74 8.67
CA ALA A 210 -3.07 13.52 9.87
C ALA A 210 -2.29 14.83 9.96
N ARG A 211 -1.01 14.83 9.56
CA ARG A 211 -0.12 16.00 9.66
C ARG A 211 -0.11 16.87 8.41
N GLY A 212 -0.54 16.32 7.28
CA GLY A 212 -0.40 16.95 5.97
C GLY A 212 1.07 17.06 5.52
N TYR A 213 1.26 17.50 4.28
CA TYR A 213 2.57 17.55 3.63
C TYR A 213 3.61 18.37 4.44
N ALA A 214 3.26 19.61 4.79
CA ALA A 214 4.17 20.50 5.53
C ALA A 214 4.41 20.04 6.97
N GLY A 215 3.36 19.56 7.66
CA GLY A 215 3.47 19.09 9.04
C GLY A 215 4.33 17.83 9.16
N MET A 216 4.28 16.95 8.16
CA MET A 216 5.12 15.75 8.17
C MET A 216 6.58 16.07 7.83
N ILE A 217 6.86 17.00 6.91
CA ILE A 217 8.25 17.47 6.66
C ILE A 217 8.84 18.07 7.93
N GLY A 218 8.06 18.91 8.65
CA GLY A 218 8.49 19.46 9.94
C GLY A 218 8.75 18.38 10.98
N ALA A 219 7.86 17.38 11.08
CA ALA A 219 8.03 16.26 12.00
C ALA A 219 9.27 15.40 11.68
N TYR A 220 9.50 15.07 10.41
CA TYR A 220 10.71 14.34 10.00
C TYR A 220 11.99 15.13 10.31
N ALA A 221 12.01 16.43 10.00
CA ALA A 221 13.16 17.28 10.32
C ALA A 221 13.44 17.32 11.83
N TRP A 222 12.39 17.41 12.64
CA TRP A 222 12.49 17.40 14.10
C TRP A 222 12.96 16.06 14.67
N GLU A 223 12.43 14.95 14.19
CA GLU A 223 12.86 13.62 14.64
C GLU A 223 14.29 13.31 14.19
N LEU A 224 14.70 13.75 13.00
CA LEU A 224 16.08 13.61 12.52
C LEU A 224 17.05 14.43 13.39
N LEU A 225 16.67 15.64 13.80
CA LEU A 225 17.42 16.43 14.78
C LEU A 225 17.50 15.70 16.13
N ARG A 226 16.40 15.09 16.60
CA ARG A 226 16.39 14.34 17.85
C ARG A 226 17.23 13.07 17.81
N GLU A 227 17.20 12.33 16.71
CA GLU A 227 18.03 11.13 16.51
C GLU A 227 19.51 11.52 16.51
N LEU A 228 19.86 12.60 15.81
CA LEU A 228 21.25 13.09 15.71
C LEU A 228 21.78 13.60 17.06
N VAL A 229 20.98 14.39 17.79
CA VAL A 229 21.40 15.05 19.03
C VAL A 229 21.25 14.15 20.26
N PHE A 230 20.19 13.33 20.33
CA PHE A 230 19.84 12.56 21.52
C PHE A 230 19.93 11.04 21.34
N ARG A 231 20.24 10.53 20.14
CA ARG A 231 20.31 9.08 19.81
C ARG A 231 19.08 8.27 20.23
N LYS A 232 17.89 8.91 20.27
CA LYS A 232 16.63 8.24 20.64
C LYS A 232 15.95 7.64 19.41
N ILE A 233 15.21 6.55 19.62
CA ILE A 233 14.33 5.96 18.60
C ILE A 233 13.28 7.01 18.20
N ASN A 234 13.08 7.15 16.89
CA ASN A 234 12.13 8.07 16.30
C ASN A 234 10.69 7.71 16.73
N ARG A 235 9.95 8.66 17.29
CA ARG A 235 8.60 8.41 17.82
C ARG A 235 7.61 7.98 16.73
N LEU A 236 7.85 8.42 15.49
CA LEU A 236 7.03 8.05 14.33
C LEU A 236 7.14 6.54 14.03
N GLU A 237 8.34 5.99 14.14
CA GLU A 237 8.61 4.56 13.94
C GLU A 237 8.00 3.73 15.07
N ALA A 238 8.08 4.22 16.31
CA ALA A 238 7.44 3.57 17.46
C ALA A 238 5.91 3.54 17.33
N ASP A 239 5.30 4.67 16.94
CA ASP A 239 3.85 4.75 16.70
C ASP A 239 3.40 3.92 15.50
N ALA A 240 4.30 3.58 14.57
CA ALA A 240 4.06 2.72 13.40
C ALA A 240 4.29 1.23 13.69
N GLY A 241 4.85 0.88 14.86
CA GLY A 241 5.16 -0.51 15.26
C GLY A 241 6.58 -0.90 14.88
N LEU A 242 7.46 -0.97 15.87
CA LEU A 242 8.88 -1.27 15.66
C LEU A 242 9.09 -2.67 15.10
N SER A 243 8.46 -3.68 15.68
CA SER A 243 8.65 -5.08 15.29
C SER A 243 8.13 -5.32 13.87
N ASP A 244 7.00 -4.70 13.52
CA ASP A 244 6.39 -4.78 12.19
C ASP A 244 7.19 -4.04 11.11
N GLY A 245 8.01 -3.05 11.50
CA GLY A 245 9.04 -2.43 10.65
C GLY A 245 10.39 -3.17 10.65
N GLY A 246 10.53 -4.24 11.46
CA GLY A 246 11.77 -5.02 11.58
C GLY A 246 12.82 -4.44 12.54
N TYR A 247 12.44 -3.47 13.37
CA TYR A 247 13.26 -2.95 14.46
C TYR A 247 13.14 -3.84 15.70
N ARG A 248 14.21 -3.91 16.49
CA ARG A 248 14.14 -4.49 17.83
C ARG A 248 13.50 -3.46 18.77
N ALA A 249 12.43 -3.87 19.46
CA ALA A 249 11.84 -3.13 20.57
C ALA A 249 12.75 -3.18 21.81
#